data_AF-A0A2Y9F0H8-F1
#
_entry.id   AF-A0A2Y9F0H8-F1
#
_cell.length_a   1.000
_cell.length_b   1.000
_cell.length_c   1.000
_cell.angle_alpha   90.00
_cell.angle_beta   90.00
_cell.angle_gamma   90.00
#
_symmetry.space_group_name_H-M   'P 1'
#
loop_
_entity.id
_entity.type
_entity.pdbx_description
1 polymer ?
#
loop_
_entity_poly.entity_id
_entity_poly.type
_entity_poly.pdbx_seq_one_letter_code
_entity_poly.pdbx_strand_id
1 'polypeptide(L)'
;MFLTALLRRGRIPGRQWIGKHRRPRFVSAQAKQNMVRRLEVEAENHYWLSRPFLTAEQERGHAAARRLAAFQSLKASQAARFPAPRRLEDQLGHLKVTGKWS
;
A
#
# COMPACT_ATOMS: atom_id res chain seq x y z
N MET A 1 52.65 18.35 13.43
CA MET A 1 51.26 17.91 13.71
C MET A 1 50.19 18.77 13.00
N PHE A 2 50.46 19.33 11.81
CA PHE A 2 49.47 20.11 11.06
C PHE A 2 48.52 19.23 10.24
N LEU A 3 49.01 18.11 9.69
CA LEU A 3 48.22 17.18 8.90
C LEU A 3 47.05 16.58 9.71
N THR A 4 47.28 16.21 10.97
CA THR A 4 46.25 15.59 11.84
C THR A 4 45.16 16.58 12.25
N ALA A 5 45.51 17.85 12.50
CA ALA A 5 44.54 18.91 12.75
C ALA A 5 43.74 19.26 11.49
N LEU A 6 44.38 19.26 10.31
CA LEU A 6 43.72 19.48 9.02
C LEU A 6 42.72 18.35 8.70
N LEU A 7 43.12 17.09 8.89
CA LEU A 7 42.30 15.90 8.61
C LEU A 7 41.13 15.69 9.61
N ARG A 8 41.16 16.35 10.77
CA ARG A 8 40.10 16.26 11.79
C ARG A 8 39.17 17.48 11.84
N ARG A 9 39.32 18.46 10.94
CA ARG A 9 38.41 19.62 10.85
C ARG A 9 37.00 19.16 10.40
N GLY A 10 35.97 19.61 11.11
CA GLY A 10 34.57 19.36 10.76
C GLY A 10 33.98 18.01 11.19
N ARG A 11 34.65 17.25 12.07
CA ARG A 11 34.10 16.00 12.62
C ARG A 11 32.93 16.28 13.58
N ILE A 12 31.79 15.65 13.31
CA ILE A 12 30.62 15.65 14.18
C ILE A 12 30.77 14.47 15.15
N PRO A 13 30.69 14.70 16.48
CA PRO A 13 30.88 13.62 17.45
C PRO A 13 29.73 12.62 17.37
N GLY A 14 30.05 11.32 17.34
CA GLY A 14 29.05 10.24 17.31
C GLY A 14 28.27 10.15 16.00
N ARG A 15 26.99 9.80 16.07
CA ARG A 15 26.11 9.65 14.90
C ARG A 15 25.50 10.99 14.49
N GLN A 16 25.55 11.32 13.20
CA GLN A 16 25.23 12.67 12.68
C GLN A 16 23.81 13.18 12.99
N TRP A 17 22.80 12.30 13.09
CA TRP A 17 21.38 12.67 13.15
C TRP A 17 20.71 12.38 14.50
N ILE A 18 21.46 11.91 15.50
CA ILE A 18 20.93 11.54 16.82
C ILE A 18 21.87 12.03 17.94
N GLY A 19 21.41 12.01 19.20
CA GLY A 19 22.20 12.47 20.35
C GLY A 19 22.21 13.99 20.54
N LYS A 20 23.12 14.50 21.40
CA LYS A 20 23.18 15.93 21.79
C LYS A 20 23.77 16.84 20.69
N HIS A 21 24.85 16.40 20.06
CA HIS A 21 25.58 17.20 19.07
C HIS A 21 25.34 16.64 17.66
N ARG A 22 24.29 17.14 16.99
CA ARG A 22 23.88 16.70 15.65
C ARG A 22 24.38 17.65 14.57
N ARG A 23 24.36 17.18 13.32
CA ARG A 23 24.55 18.04 12.15
C ARG A 23 23.35 18.98 12.00
N PRO A 24 23.55 20.31 11.91
CA PRO A 24 22.45 21.23 11.60
C PRO A 24 21.92 20.95 10.19
N ARG A 25 20.60 20.80 10.06
CA ARG A 25 19.91 20.63 8.77
C ARG A 25 19.11 21.88 8.45
N PHE A 26 19.56 22.64 7.46
CA PHE A 26 18.87 23.83 7.00
C PHE A 26 17.76 23.46 6.01
N VAL A 27 16.68 24.22 6.04
CA VAL A 27 15.56 24.06 5.11
C VAL A 27 15.87 24.87 3.85
N SER A 28 15.95 24.19 2.70
CA SER A 28 16.16 24.84 1.41
C SER A 28 14.90 25.60 0.96
N ALA A 29 15.07 26.58 0.07
CA ALA A 29 13.93 27.29 -0.52
C ALA A 29 12.98 26.33 -1.27
N GLN A 30 13.51 25.33 -1.97
CA GLN A 30 12.72 24.31 -2.65
C GLN A 30 11.86 23.48 -1.67
N ALA A 31 12.40 23.14 -0.50
CA ALA A 31 11.63 22.42 0.52
C ALA A 31 10.45 23.25 1.03
N LYS A 32 10.62 24.58 1.16
CA LYS A 32 9.53 25.50 1.51
C LYS A 32 8.47 25.54 0.42
N GLN A 33 8.87 25.71 -0.84
CA GLN A 33 7.94 25.73 -1.99
C GLN A 33 7.15 24.42 -2.11
N ASN A 34 7.81 23.28 -1.93
CA ASN A 34 7.15 21.98 -1.95
C ASN A 34 6.15 21.81 -0.81
N MET A 35 6.45 22.36 0.36
CA MET A 35 5.51 22.36 1.48
C MET A 35 4.28 23.22 1.17
N VAL A 36 4.49 24.45 0.67
CA VAL A 36 3.39 25.36 0.29
C VAL A 36 2.47 24.70 -0.72
N ARG A 37 3.02 24.08 -1.78
CA ARG A 37 2.21 23.36 -2.78
C ARG A 37 1.35 22.24 -2.17
N ARG A 38 1.88 21.52 -1.17
CA ARG A 38 1.10 20.48 -0.48
C ARG A 38 -0.03 21.06 0.35
N LEU A 39 0.22 22.17 1.03
CA LEU A 39 -0.80 22.88 1.82
C LEU A 39 -1.89 23.46 0.93
N GLU A 40 -1.56 23.93 -0.28
CA GLU A 40 -2.54 24.39 -1.26
C GLU A 40 -3.46 23.24 -1.71
N VAL A 41 -2.90 22.05 -1.99
CA VAL A 41 -3.69 20.85 -2.31
C VAL A 41 -4.57 20.43 -1.13
N GLU A 42 -4.07 20.51 0.09
CA GLU A 42 -4.84 20.18 1.28
C GLU A 42 -6.00 21.18 1.50
N ALA A 43 -5.77 22.47 1.28
CA ALA A 43 -6.81 23.50 1.34
C ALA A 43 -7.90 23.27 0.28
N GLU A 44 -7.51 22.89 -0.93
CA GLU A 44 -8.47 22.52 -1.98
C GLU A 44 -9.28 21.27 -1.59
N ASN A 45 -8.63 20.24 -1.04
CA ASN A 45 -9.31 19.04 -0.55
C ASN A 45 -10.32 19.38 0.56
N HIS A 46 -9.96 20.26 1.49
CA HIS A 46 -10.88 20.72 2.54
C HIS A 46 -12.12 21.40 1.95
N TYR A 47 -11.96 22.23 0.92
CA TYR A 47 -13.09 22.86 0.24
C TYR A 47 -14.04 21.80 -0.34
N TRP A 48 -13.51 20.83 -1.09
CA TRP A 48 -14.34 19.79 -1.71
C TRP A 48 -15.02 18.86 -0.70
N LEU A 49 -14.32 18.49 0.37
CA LEU A 49 -14.85 17.57 1.40
C LEU A 49 -15.81 18.26 2.39
N SER A 50 -15.88 19.59 2.40
CA SER A 50 -16.75 20.33 3.32
C SER A 50 -18.25 20.28 2.97
N ARG A 51 -18.61 19.83 1.75
CA ARG A 51 -19.98 19.86 1.23
C ARG A 51 -20.48 18.45 0.90
N PRO A 52 -20.92 17.67 1.91
CA PRO A 52 -21.45 16.34 1.66
C PRO A 52 -22.78 16.40 0.90
N PHE A 53 -23.02 15.42 0.04
CA PHE A 53 -24.28 15.30 -0.73
C PHE A 53 -25.43 14.76 0.13
N LEU A 54 -25.17 13.78 1.00
CA LEU A 54 -26.14 13.21 1.93
C LEU A 54 -25.79 13.59 3.36
N THR A 55 -26.83 13.73 4.19
CA THR A 55 -26.66 13.79 5.64
C THR A 55 -26.38 12.40 6.20
N ALA A 56 -25.78 12.33 7.40
CA ALA A 56 -25.47 11.06 8.06
C ALA A 56 -26.71 10.18 8.32
N GLU A 57 -27.88 10.80 8.49
CA GLU A 57 -29.15 10.08 8.66
C GLU A 57 -29.62 9.44 7.36
N GLN A 58 -29.47 10.14 6.23
CA GLN A 58 -29.82 9.63 4.91
C GLN A 58 -28.87 8.52 4.43
N GLU A 59 -27.57 8.61 4.76
CA GLU A 59 -26.60 7.59 4.39
C GLU A 59 -26.84 6.26 5.14
N ARG A 60 -27.45 6.33 6.33
CA ARG A 60 -27.63 5.20 7.23
C ARG A 60 -28.42 4.07 6.54
N GLY A 61 -27.77 2.93 6.37
CA GLY A 61 -28.40 1.71 5.85
C GLY A 61 -28.56 1.63 4.33
N HIS A 62 -28.29 2.69 3.56
CA HIS A 62 -28.55 2.72 2.11
C HIS A 62 -27.84 1.59 1.33
N ALA A 63 -26.64 1.19 1.77
CA ALA A 63 -25.83 0.15 1.12
C ALA A 63 -25.75 -1.17 1.90
N ALA A 64 -26.56 -1.37 2.94
CA ALA A 64 -26.45 -2.53 3.83
C ALA A 64 -26.69 -3.86 3.10
N ALA A 65 -27.74 -3.94 2.29
CA ALA A 65 -28.09 -5.15 1.52
C ALA A 65 -26.97 -5.55 0.55
N ARG A 66 -26.38 -4.57 -0.16
CA ARG A 66 -25.25 -4.80 -1.08
C ARG A 66 -24.03 -5.34 -0.34
N ARG A 67 -23.69 -4.76 0.82
CA ARG A 67 -22.55 -5.21 1.65
C ARG A 67 -22.77 -6.63 2.16
N LEU A 68 -24.00 -6.97 2.59
CA LEU A 68 -24.35 -8.31 3.03
C LEU A 68 -24.23 -9.33 1.90
N ALA A 69 -24.76 -9.04 0.72
CA ALA A 69 -24.68 -9.91 -0.45
C ALA A 69 -23.21 -10.16 -0.87
N ALA A 70 -22.39 -9.10 -0.90
CA ALA A 70 -20.96 -9.23 -1.19
C ALA A 70 -20.23 -10.06 -0.14
N PHE A 71 -20.59 -9.94 1.14
CA PHE A 71 -20.00 -10.75 2.19
C PHE A 71 -20.44 -12.23 2.10
N GLN A 72 -21.71 -12.50 1.81
CA GLN A 72 -22.23 -13.85 1.63
C GLN A 72 -21.59 -14.55 0.42
N SER A 73 -21.37 -13.84 -0.69
CA SER A 73 -20.70 -14.41 -1.86
C SER A 73 -19.23 -14.76 -1.57
N LEU A 74 -18.53 -13.93 -0.80
CA LEU A 74 -17.18 -14.25 -0.32
C LEU A 74 -17.17 -15.45 0.62
N LYS A 75 -18.16 -15.56 1.52
CA LYS A 75 -18.28 -16.73 2.40
C LYS A 75 -18.55 -18.01 1.60
N ALA A 76 -19.43 -17.93 0.59
CA ALA A 76 -19.74 -19.04 -0.29
C ALA A 76 -18.52 -19.47 -1.12
N SER A 77 -17.74 -18.53 -1.66
CA SER A 77 -16.54 -18.86 -2.43
C SER A 77 -15.44 -19.49 -1.56
N GLN A 78 -15.29 -19.03 -0.32
CA GLN A 78 -14.39 -19.65 0.65
C GLN A 78 -14.85 -21.07 1.03
N ALA A 79 -16.15 -21.27 1.28
CA ALA A 79 -16.71 -22.57 1.59
C ALA A 79 -16.62 -23.56 0.41
N ALA A 80 -16.75 -23.05 -0.83
CA ALA A 80 -16.60 -23.83 -2.06
C ALA A 80 -15.14 -24.19 -2.39
N ARG A 81 -14.15 -23.73 -1.61
CA ARG A 81 -12.74 -24.03 -1.84
C ARG A 81 -12.41 -25.47 -1.47
N PHE A 82 -12.66 -26.39 -2.39
CA PHE A 82 -12.38 -27.81 -2.27
C PHE A 82 -11.50 -28.30 -3.44
N PRO A 83 -10.64 -29.32 -3.25
CA PRO A 83 -9.89 -29.91 -4.35
C PRO A 83 -10.80 -30.38 -5.49
N ALA A 84 -10.34 -30.23 -6.73
CA ALA A 84 -11.09 -30.71 -7.89
C ALA A 84 -11.30 -32.23 -7.85
N PRO A 85 -12.45 -32.73 -8.31
CA PRO A 85 -12.68 -34.17 -8.41
C PRO A 85 -11.73 -34.80 -9.43
N ARG A 86 -11.20 -35.98 -9.11
CA ARG A 86 -10.37 -36.77 -10.04
C ARG A 86 -11.27 -37.66 -10.89
N ARG A 87 -11.13 -37.63 -12.22
CA ARG A 87 -11.91 -38.47 -13.14
C ARG A 87 -11.09 -39.64 -13.63
N LEU A 88 -11.74 -40.79 -13.79
CA LEU A 88 -11.11 -42.01 -14.29
C LEU A 88 -10.74 -41.90 -15.77
N GLU A 89 -11.48 -41.09 -16.53
CA GLU A 89 -11.20 -40.74 -17.93
C GLU A 89 -9.81 -40.11 -18.09
N ASP A 90 -9.43 -39.20 -17.19
CA ASP A 90 -8.11 -38.55 -17.21
C ASP A 90 -6.98 -39.58 -17.04
N GLN A 91 -7.21 -40.59 -16.19
CA GLN A 91 -6.25 -41.65 -15.94
C GLN A 91 -6.19 -42.65 -17.11
N LEU A 92 -7.32 -43.03 -17.70
CA LEU A 92 -7.36 -43.94 -18.85
C LEU A 92 -6.86 -43.28 -20.15
N GLY A 93 -7.05 -41.96 -20.29
CA GLY A 93 -6.52 -41.19 -21.41
C GLY A 93 -5.00 -41.29 -21.53
N HIS A 94 -4.30 -41.43 -20.40
CA HIS A 94 -2.85 -41.63 -20.37
C HIS A 94 -2.41 -42.92 -21.09
N LEU A 95 -3.26 -43.95 -21.17
CA LEU A 95 -2.93 -45.20 -21.86
C LEU A 95 -2.85 -45.04 -23.38
N LYS A 96 -3.41 -43.95 -23.94
CA LYS A 96 -3.35 -43.67 -25.38
C LYS A 96 -1.96 -43.21 -25.86
N VAL A 97 -1.05 -42.86 -24.94
CA VAL A 97 0.31 -42.39 -25.27
C VAL A 97 1.11 -43.43 -26.07
N THR A 98 0.84 -44.72 -25.85
CA THR A 98 1.50 -45.83 -26.58
C THR A 98 0.69 -46.33 -27.78
N GLY A 99 -0.40 -45.65 -28.17
CA GLY A 99 -1.23 -46.01 -29.31
C GLY A 99 -0.46 -45.92 -30.62
N LYS A 100 -0.46 -47.00 -31.41
CA LYS A 100 0.16 -47.06 -32.74
C LYS A 100 -0.93 -47.16 -33.81
N TRP A 101 -0.65 -46.61 -34.99
CA TRP A 101 -1.52 -46.76 -36.16
C TRP A 101 -1.20 -48.08 -36.89
N SER A 102 -2.19 -48.64 -37.58
CA SER A 102 -2.07 -49.80 -38.47
C SER A 102 -1.83 -49.36 -39.89
#